data_AF-A0A225V175-F1
#
_entry.id   AF-A0A225V175-F1
#
_cell.length_a   1.000
_cell.length_b   1.000
_cell.length_c   1.000
_cell.angle_alpha   90.00
_cell.angle_beta   90.00
_cell.angle_gamma   90.00
#
_symmetry.space_group_name_H-M   'P 1'
#
loop_
_entity.id
_entity.type
_entity.pdbx_description
1 polymer ?
#
loop_
_entity_poly.entity_id
_entity_poly.type
_entity_poly.pdbx_seq_one_letter_code
_entity_poly.pdbx_strand_id
1 'polypeptide(L)'
;MPRDAADTVEMLLKHWQILSFYFPMIEMKLVQLEKRAEHTAFAVAKMKATITEHTLHHAFPHLVNRCTWSPLALKLLNTRIVISESVHFEWDNDQGCITKIRHSSDLLTPLLQLLGNLEDVALVFDKARVSPEGQVH
;
A
#
# COMPACT_ATOMS: atom_id res chain seq x y z
N MET A 1 1.87 4.42 30.14
CA MET A 1 1.92 3.97 28.73
C MET A 1 3.21 4.52 28.14
N PRO A 2 4.10 3.71 27.54
CA PRO A 2 5.27 4.23 26.85
C PRO A 2 4.80 5.05 25.65
N ARG A 3 5.33 6.27 25.48
CA ARG A 3 4.94 7.21 24.40
C ARG A 3 4.99 6.56 23.01
N ASP A 4 5.94 5.66 22.79
CA ASP A 4 6.24 5.05 21.50
C ASP A 4 5.12 4.14 20.92
N ALA A 5 4.31 3.52 21.77
CA ALA A 5 3.24 2.61 21.31
C ALA A 5 2.02 3.35 20.77
N ALA A 6 1.66 4.48 21.40
CA ALA A 6 0.54 5.33 20.95
C ALA A 6 0.87 5.98 19.60
N ASP A 7 2.10 6.48 19.46
CA ASP A 7 2.59 7.07 18.21
C ASP A 7 2.60 6.04 17.07
N THR A 8 2.97 4.79 17.35
CA THR A 8 2.94 3.69 16.37
C THR A 8 1.52 3.36 15.88
N VAL A 9 0.54 3.33 16.79
CA VAL A 9 -0.87 3.09 16.43
C VAL A 9 -1.43 4.24 15.62
N GLU A 10 -1.14 5.48 16.00
CA GLU A 10 -1.59 6.67 15.25
C GLU A 10 -1.01 6.71 13.84
N MET A 11 0.30 6.38 13.69
CA MET A 11 0.94 6.27 12.38
C MET A 11 0.28 5.20 11.51
N LEU A 12 -0.06 4.04 12.07
CA LEU A 12 -0.76 2.97 11.35
C LEU A 12 -2.17 3.40 10.92
N LEU A 13 -2.94 4.01 11.81
CA LEU A 13 -4.29 4.51 11.51
C LEU A 13 -4.25 5.57 10.41
N LYS A 14 -3.31 6.52 10.49
CA LYS A 14 -3.13 7.55 9.47
C LYS A 14 -2.75 6.95 8.11
N HIS A 15 -1.87 5.96 8.10
CA HIS A 15 -1.52 5.24 6.87
C HIS A 15 -2.76 4.57 6.24
N TRP A 16 -3.54 3.83 7.02
CA TRP A 16 -4.78 3.20 6.53
C TRP A 16 -5.84 4.21 6.10
N GLN A 17 -5.94 5.35 6.77
CA GLN A 17 -6.85 6.42 6.40
C GLN A 17 -6.49 6.99 5.02
N ILE A 18 -5.22 7.28 4.78
CA ILE A 18 -4.75 7.81 3.49
C ILE A 18 -4.88 6.74 2.39
N LEU A 19 -4.48 5.50 2.68
CA LEU A 19 -4.54 4.41 1.71
C LEU A 19 -5.98 4.09 1.28
N SER A 20 -6.92 3.99 2.24
CA SER A 20 -8.34 3.76 1.95
C SER A 20 -9.00 4.94 1.25
N PHE A 21 -8.51 6.16 1.48
CA PHE A 21 -8.91 7.33 0.72
C PHE A 21 -8.43 7.24 -0.74
N TYR A 22 -7.13 7.01 -0.98
CA TYR A 22 -6.57 6.89 -2.33
C TYR A 22 -7.17 5.73 -3.13
N PHE A 23 -7.44 4.61 -2.47
CA PHE A 23 -7.95 3.39 -3.10
C PHE A 23 -9.30 3.01 -2.45
N PRO A 24 -10.42 3.60 -2.90
CA PRO A 24 -11.73 3.41 -2.25
C PRO A 24 -12.29 1.99 -2.41
N MET A 25 -11.74 1.19 -3.34
CA MET A 25 -12.19 -0.17 -3.64
C MET A 25 -11.06 -1.19 -3.38
N ILE A 26 -10.48 -1.15 -2.17
CA ILE A 26 -9.50 -2.16 -1.74
C ILE A 26 -10.20 -3.42 -1.20
N GLU A 27 -9.71 -4.57 -1.63
CA GLU A 27 -10.05 -5.87 -1.05
C GLU A 27 -8.76 -6.52 -0.55
N MET A 28 -8.62 -6.71 0.75
CA MET A 28 -7.48 -7.41 1.33
C MET A 28 -7.85 -8.85 1.69
N LYS A 29 -7.00 -9.80 1.30
CA LYS A 29 -7.15 -11.22 1.64
C LYS A 29 -5.87 -11.75 2.26
N LEU A 30 -5.98 -12.29 3.48
CA LEU A 30 -4.92 -13.06 4.11
C LEU A 30 -4.68 -14.34 3.30
N VAL A 31 -3.42 -14.56 2.91
CA VAL A 31 -2.98 -15.75 2.17
C VAL A 31 -2.34 -16.75 3.12
N GLN A 32 -1.55 -16.25 4.06
CA GLN A 32 -0.74 -17.08 4.95
C GLN A 32 -0.51 -16.34 6.26
N LEU A 33 -0.57 -17.07 7.36
CA LEU A 33 -0.19 -16.59 8.68
C LEU A 33 0.64 -17.68 9.35
N GLU A 34 1.87 -17.32 9.71
CA GLU A 34 2.83 -18.22 10.34
C GLU A 34 3.31 -17.64 11.65
N LYS A 35 3.25 -18.43 12.71
CA LYS A 35 4.02 -18.14 13.93
C LYS A 35 5.47 -18.56 13.66
N ARG A 36 6.41 -17.61 13.72
CA ARG A 36 7.83 -17.88 13.44
C ARG A 36 8.64 -18.15 14.70
N ALA A 37 8.40 -17.37 15.75
CA ALA A 37 9.01 -17.57 17.06
C ALA A 37 7.95 -17.39 18.16
N GLU A 38 8.36 -17.49 19.43
CA GLU A 38 7.45 -17.43 20.58
C GLU A 38 6.56 -16.18 20.59
N HIS A 39 7.09 -15.06 20.09
CA HIS A 39 6.48 -13.73 20.10
C HIS A 39 6.41 -13.05 18.73
N THR A 40 6.58 -13.81 17.65
CA THR A 40 6.58 -13.24 16.30
C THR A 40 5.69 -14.02 15.35
N ALA A 41 4.98 -13.27 14.50
CA ALA A 41 4.23 -13.84 13.39
C ALA A 41 4.56 -13.12 12.10
N PHE A 42 4.50 -13.88 11.01
CA PHE A 42 4.60 -13.38 9.66
C PHE A 42 3.29 -13.66 8.93
N ALA A 43 2.73 -12.62 8.33
CA ALA A 43 1.55 -12.73 7.49
C ALA A 43 1.91 -12.34 6.06
N VAL A 44 1.33 -13.05 5.10
CA VAL A 44 1.28 -12.65 3.70
C VAL A 44 -0.17 -12.39 3.35
N ALA A 45 -0.44 -11.26 2.73
CA ALA A 45 -1.75 -10.89 2.21
C ALA A 45 -1.64 -10.49 0.74
N LYS A 46 -2.78 -10.53 0.05
CA LYS A 46 -2.93 -9.92 -1.26
C LYS A 46 -3.98 -8.84 -1.17
N MET A 47 -3.63 -7.64 -1.61
CA MET A 47 -4.56 -6.53 -1.73
C MET A 47 -4.93 -6.36 -3.21
N LYS A 48 -6.22 -6.41 -3.51
CA LYS A 48 -6.72 -6.04 -4.83
C LYS A 48 -7.18 -4.60 -4.76
N ALA A 49 -6.72 -3.79 -5.71
CA ALA A 49 -7.15 -2.40 -5.83
C ALA A 49 -7.55 -2.12 -7.28
N THR A 50 -8.60 -1.33 -7.46
CA THR A 50 -8.94 -0.75 -8.76
C THR A 50 -8.40 0.67 -8.80
N ILE A 51 -7.60 0.99 -9.82
CA ILE A 51 -7.11 2.36 -10.03
C ILE A 51 -8.24 3.17 -10.66
N THR A 52 -8.95 3.94 -9.84
CA THR A 52 -10.09 4.75 -10.26
C THR A 52 -9.64 6.16 -10.68
N GLU A 53 -10.58 6.96 -11.20
CA GLU A 53 -10.33 8.39 -11.38
C GLU A 53 -9.94 9.07 -10.07
N HIS A 54 -10.62 8.71 -8.98
CA HIS A 54 -10.30 9.19 -7.64
C HIS A 54 -8.85 8.85 -7.26
N THR A 55 -8.42 7.62 -7.51
CA THR A 55 -7.05 7.18 -7.26
C THR A 55 -6.04 8.00 -8.05
N LEU A 56 -6.30 8.23 -9.34
CA LEU A 56 -5.38 9.01 -10.18
C LEU A 56 -5.29 10.47 -9.73
N HIS A 57 -6.40 11.08 -9.31
CA HIS A 57 -6.39 12.45 -8.78
C HIS A 57 -5.64 12.60 -7.45
N HIS A 58 -5.63 11.58 -6.60
CA HIS A 58 -5.09 11.70 -5.24
C HIS A 58 -3.73 11.04 -5.06
N ALA A 59 -3.52 9.85 -5.62
CA ALA A 59 -2.27 9.10 -5.52
C ALA A 59 -1.27 9.42 -6.65
N PHE A 60 -1.75 9.76 -7.84
CA PHE A 60 -0.89 10.06 -9.01
C PHE A 60 -1.24 11.40 -9.66
N PRO A 61 -1.35 12.50 -8.88
CA PRO A 61 -1.93 13.76 -9.35
C PRO A 61 -1.18 14.36 -10.56
N HIS A 62 0.11 14.09 -10.71
CA HIS A 62 0.91 14.58 -11.85
C HIS A 62 0.53 13.95 -13.19
N LEU A 63 -0.13 12.78 -13.17
CA LEU A 63 -0.61 12.12 -14.38
C LEU A 63 -1.91 12.73 -14.91
N VAL A 64 -2.55 13.63 -14.14
CA VAL A 64 -3.82 14.29 -14.46
C VAL A 64 -3.65 15.81 -14.40
N ASN A 65 -3.78 16.50 -15.54
CA ASN A 65 -3.63 17.96 -15.60
C ASN A 65 -4.98 18.64 -15.89
N ARG A 66 -5.63 19.19 -14.85
CA ARG A 66 -6.91 19.93 -14.87
C ARG A 66 -8.09 19.15 -15.49
N CYS A 67 -8.03 18.83 -16.77
CA CYS A 67 -9.01 18.05 -17.54
C CYS A 67 -8.38 17.06 -18.54
N THR A 68 -7.04 17.02 -18.67
CA THR A 68 -6.35 16.12 -19.60
C THR A 68 -5.63 15.00 -18.85
N TRP A 69 -5.83 13.78 -19.34
CA TRP A 69 -5.23 12.56 -18.81
C TRP A 69 -3.99 12.24 -19.62
N SER A 70 -2.87 11.99 -18.94
CA SER A 70 -1.68 11.47 -19.64
C SER A 70 -1.96 10.09 -20.24
N PRO A 71 -1.21 9.65 -21.26
CA PRO A 71 -1.31 8.29 -21.78
C PRO A 71 -1.13 7.22 -20.69
N LEU A 72 -0.28 7.47 -19.69
CA LEU A 72 -0.10 6.61 -18.53
C LEU A 72 -1.36 6.57 -17.66
N ALA A 73 -1.97 7.72 -17.35
CA ALA A 73 -3.22 7.76 -16.59
C ALA A 73 -4.33 6.95 -17.27
N LEU A 74 -4.45 7.03 -18.60
CA LEU A 74 -5.42 6.26 -19.37
C LEU A 74 -5.15 4.74 -19.34
N LYS A 75 -3.88 4.33 -19.37
CA LYS A 75 -3.50 2.91 -19.20
C LYS A 75 -3.82 2.40 -17.80
N LEU A 76 -3.71 3.24 -16.77
CA LEU A 76 -3.96 2.87 -15.39
C LEU A 76 -5.46 2.88 -15.04
N LEU A 77 -6.24 3.78 -15.64
CA LEU A 77 -7.64 4.00 -15.29
C LEU A 77 -8.49 2.72 -15.44
N ASN A 78 -9.31 2.44 -14.42
CA ASN A 78 -10.20 1.29 -14.31
C ASN A 78 -9.50 -0.06 -14.41
N THR A 79 -8.17 -0.10 -14.22
CA THR A 79 -7.43 -1.36 -14.14
C THR A 79 -7.43 -1.89 -12.72
N ARG A 80 -7.52 -3.21 -12.60
CA ARG A 80 -7.46 -3.91 -11.32
C ARG A 80 -6.09 -4.54 -11.14
N ILE A 81 -5.40 -4.13 -10.09
CA ILE A 81 -4.08 -4.64 -9.73
C ILE A 81 -4.15 -5.53 -8.49
N VAL A 82 -3.20 -6.45 -8.37
CA VAL A 82 -3.03 -7.32 -7.20
C VAL A 82 -1.66 -7.04 -6.61
N ILE A 83 -1.66 -6.49 -5.41
CA ILE A 83 -0.48 -6.07 -4.64
C ILE A 83 -0.19 -7.17 -3.63
N SER A 84 1.07 -7.59 -3.54
CA SER A 84 1.51 -8.53 -2.52
C SER A 84 1.95 -7.76 -1.28
N GLU A 85 1.44 -8.18 -0.13
CA GLU A 85 1.64 -7.54 1.15
C GLU A 85 2.26 -8.53 2.13
N SER A 86 3.20 -8.07 2.93
CA SER A 86 3.76 -8.86 4.02
C SER A 86 3.82 -8.06 5.31
N VAL A 87 3.50 -8.71 6.42
CA VAL A 87 3.46 -8.08 7.74
C VAL A 87 4.18 -8.95 8.75
N HIS A 88 5.13 -8.35 9.45
CA HIS A 88 5.78 -8.95 10.61
C HIS A 88 5.20 -8.31 11.87
N PHE A 89 4.69 -9.16 12.75
CA PHE A 89 4.17 -8.79 14.05
C PHE A 89 5.14 -9.25 15.13
N GLU A 90 5.37 -8.38 16.11
CA GLU A 90 6.00 -8.73 17.39
C GLU A 90 5.05 -8.30 18.49
N TRP A 91 4.89 -9.14 19.52
CA TRP A 91 4.00 -8.85 20.65
C TRP A 91 4.65 -9.21 21.98
N ASP A 92 4.18 -8.57 23.05
CA ASP A 92 4.56 -8.88 24.43
C ASP A 92 3.52 -9.83 25.04
N ASN A 93 3.95 -10.99 25.55
CA ASN A 93 3.04 -11.96 26.17
C ASN A 93 2.53 -11.51 27.55
N ASP A 94 3.29 -10.69 28.28
CA ASP A 94 2.89 -10.22 29.61
C ASP A 94 1.77 -9.19 29.52
N GLN A 95 1.76 -8.41 28.43
CA GLN A 95 0.73 -7.38 28.17
C GLN A 95 -0.29 -7.81 27.11
N GLY A 96 -0.06 -8.92 26.40
CA GLY A 96 -0.92 -9.41 25.31
C GLY A 96 -1.06 -8.42 24.14
N CYS A 97 -0.10 -7.50 23.97
CA CYS A 97 -0.21 -6.38 23.04
C CYS A 97 0.86 -6.46 21.93
N ILE A 98 0.51 -5.98 20.74
CA ILE A 98 1.47 -5.86 19.64
C ILE A 98 2.42 -4.71 19.96
N THR A 99 3.72 -4.99 19.99
CA THR A 99 4.78 -4.02 20.27
C THR A 99 5.42 -3.49 19.01
N LYS A 100 5.35 -4.23 17.90
CA LYS A 100 5.91 -3.80 16.62
C LYS A 100 5.16 -4.40 15.43
N ILE A 101 4.98 -3.56 14.40
CA ILE A 101 4.44 -3.95 13.11
C ILE A 101 5.41 -3.48 12.04
N ARG A 102 5.84 -4.40 11.17
CA ARG A 102 6.61 -4.06 9.97
C ARG A 102 5.85 -4.54 8.75
N HIS A 103 5.31 -3.58 8.01
CA HIS A 103 4.53 -3.78 6.80
C HIS A 103 5.39 -3.52 5.56
N SER A 104 5.19 -4.30 4.51
CA SER A 104 5.83 -4.11 3.21
C SER A 104 4.87 -4.50 2.10
N SER A 105 4.68 -3.60 1.15
CA SER A 105 3.87 -3.78 -0.06
C SER A 105 4.75 -3.82 -1.30
N ASP A 106 4.26 -4.47 -2.35
CA ASP A 106 4.87 -4.45 -3.68
C ASP A 106 3.88 -3.91 -4.72
N LEU A 107 3.86 -2.58 -4.88
CA LEU A 107 3.08 -1.89 -5.91
C LEU A 107 3.86 -1.81 -7.23
N LEU A 108 5.18 -1.97 -7.19
CA LEU A 108 6.05 -1.96 -8.37
C LEU A 108 5.69 -3.09 -9.34
N THR A 109 5.67 -4.33 -8.86
CA THR A 109 5.45 -5.51 -9.69
C THR A 109 4.15 -5.46 -10.49
N PRO A 110 2.96 -5.18 -9.89
CA PRO A 110 1.73 -5.13 -10.68
C PRO A 110 1.72 -4.00 -11.72
N LEU A 111 2.35 -2.86 -11.43
CA LEU A 111 2.45 -1.76 -12.40
C LEU A 111 3.43 -2.07 -13.53
N LEU A 112 4.54 -2.75 -13.23
CA LEU A 112 5.47 -3.24 -14.24
C LEU A 112 4.80 -4.26 -15.17
N GLN A 113 4.02 -5.18 -14.61
CA GLN A 113 3.24 -6.13 -15.40
C GLN A 113 2.20 -5.44 -16.29
N LEU A 114 1.55 -4.38 -15.79
CA LEU A 114 0.54 -3.62 -16.53
C LEU A 114 1.14 -2.76 -17.65
N LEU A 115 2.26 -2.09 -17.40
CA LEU A 115 2.86 -1.12 -18.32
C LEU A 115 3.91 -1.75 -19.25
N GLY A 116 4.46 -2.91 -18.86
CA GLY A 116 5.38 -3.72 -19.66
C GLY A 116 6.83 -3.21 -19.71
N ASN A 117 7.14 -2.10 -19.03
CA ASN A 117 8.49 -1.52 -19.02
C ASN A 117 8.73 -0.66 -17.76
N LEU A 118 9.99 -0.54 -17.35
CA LEU A 118 10.38 0.21 -16.15
C LEU A 118 10.37 1.73 -16.33
N GLU A 119 10.51 2.22 -17.56
CA GLU A 119 10.52 3.66 -17.85
C GLU A 119 9.15 4.30 -17.54
N ASP A 120 8.07 3.69 -18.04
CA ASP A 120 6.70 4.09 -17.75
C ASP A 120 6.39 3.97 -16.24
N VAL A 121 6.89 2.93 -15.58
CA VAL A 121 6.70 2.73 -14.13
C VAL A 121 7.41 3.85 -13.33
N ALA A 122 8.64 4.20 -13.70
CA ALA A 122 9.37 5.29 -13.07
C ALA A 122 8.61 6.63 -13.22
N LEU A 123 8.04 6.89 -14.40
CA LEU A 123 7.20 8.08 -14.64
C LEU A 123 5.92 8.08 -13.81
N VAL A 124 5.30 6.91 -13.59
CA VAL A 124 4.15 6.79 -12.70
C VAL A 124 4.53 7.17 -11.27
N PHE A 125 5.71 6.78 -10.78
CA PHE A 125 6.13 7.04 -9.41
C PHE A 125 6.83 8.39 -9.15
N ASP A 126 7.33 9.09 -10.18
CA ASP A 126 8.15 10.32 -10.06
C ASP A 126 7.57 11.37 -9.08
N LYS A 127 6.27 11.65 -9.19
CA LYS A 127 5.55 12.62 -8.33
C LYS A 127 4.29 12.03 -7.72
N ALA A 128 4.28 10.71 -7.59
CA ALA A 128 3.20 10.01 -6.90
C ALA A 128 3.22 10.35 -5.41
N ARG A 129 2.04 10.30 -4.80
CA ARG A 129 1.87 10.35 -3.34
C ARG A 129 1.88 8.95 -2.71
N VAL A 130 2.23 7.95 -3.50
CA VAL A 130 2.42 6.56 -3.06
C VAL A 130 3.75 6.06 -3.62
N SER A 131 4.54 5.37 -2.79
CA SER A 131 5.82 4.79 -3.18
C SER A 131 5.65 3.41 -3.84
N PRO A 132 6.67 2.90 -4.54
CA PRO A 132 6.68 1.52 -5.04
C PRO A 132 6.46 0.45 -3.96
N GLU A 133 6.85 0.75 -2.71
CA GLU A 133 6.69 -0.09 -1.53
C GLU A 133 5.34 0.13 -0.82
N GLY A 134 4.42 0.91 -1.42
CA GLY A 134 3.08 1.18 -0.89
C GLY A 134 3.01 2.22 0.23
N GLN A 135 4.09 2.96 0.50
CA GLN A 135 4.06 4.04 1.49
C GLN A 135 3.31 5.25 0.94
N VAL A 136 2.41 5.83 1.72
CA VAL A 136 1.59 6.99 1.32
C VAL A 136 2.07 8.27 2.01
N HIS A 137 2.05 9.39 1.28
CA HIS A 137 2.60 10.70 1.70
C HIS A 137 1.58 11.85 1.60
#